data_AF-A0A921SSF3-F1
#
_entry.id   AF-A0A921SSF3-F1
#
_cell.length_a   1.000
_cell.length_b   1.000
_cell.length_c   1.000
_cell.angle_alpha   90.00
_cell.angle_beta   90.00
_cell.angle_gamma   90.00
#
_symmetry.space_group_name_H-M   'P 1'
#
loop_
_entity.id
_entity.type
_entity.pdbx_description
1 polymer ?
#
loop_
_entity_poly.entity_id
_entity_poly.type
_entity_poly.pdbx_seq_one_letter_code
_entity_poly.pdbx_strand_id
1 'polypeptide(L)' 'MLNQEMRTVTMSRSDMLRVQQALTHVVMEFQREATDPDATDDCREIAERSLSMWWRIRNEFERQMDAQDPEEFRRK' A
#
# COMPACT_ATOMS: atom_id res chain seq x y z
N MET A 1 23.44 -8.75 -2.32
CA MET A 1 22.11 -9.00 -1.75
C MET A 1 21.76 -7.79 -0.91
N LEU A 2 20.78 -6.98 -1.32
CA LEU A 2 20.24 -5.93 -0.45
C LEU A 2 19.65 -6.63 0.78
N ASN A 3 20.11 -6.27 1.98
CA ASN A 3 19.64 -6.80 3.25
C ASN A 3 18.10 -6.85 3.24
N GLN A 4 17.53 -8.05 3.16
CA GLN A 4 16.11 -8.30 3.42
C GLN A 4 15.82 -8.24 4.93
N GLU A 5 16.46 -7.33 5.65
CA GLU A 5 16.20 -7.13 7.07
C GLU A 5 14.82 -6.52 7.21
N MET A 6 13.89 -7.27 7.79
CA MET A 6 12.62 -6.70 8.24
C MET A 6 12.91 -5.56 9.22
N ARG A 7 12.24 -4.43 9.02
CA ARG A 7 12.30 -3.27 9.91
C ARG A 7 10.93 -3.10 10.57
N THR A 8 10.91 -3.09 11.89
CA THR A 8 9.70 -2.80 12.67
C THR A 8 9.66 -1.30 12.97
N VAL A 9 8.51 -0.66 12.72
CA VAL A 9 8.27 0.74 13.07
C VAL A 9 7.14 0.80 14.09
N THR A 10 7.42 1.37 15.26
CA THR A 10 6.40 1.62 16.29
C THR A 10 5.69 2.93 15.97
N MET A 11 4.37 2.91 15.88
CA MET A 11 3.55 4.10 15.62
C MET A 11 2.23 4.04 16.38
N SER A 12 1.62 5.21 16.62
CA SER A 12 0.28 5.24 17.19
C SER A 12 -0.75 4.72 16.18
N ARG A 13 -1.90 4.22 16.66
CA ARG A 13 -3.03 3.86 15.80
C ARG A 13 -3.46 5.03 14.90
N SER A 14 -3.39 6.26 15.42
CA SER A 14 -3.76 7.45 14.66
C SER A 14 -2.79 7.72 13.50
N ASP A 15 -1.49 7.51 13.70
CA ASP A 15 -0.49 7.71 12.65
C ASP A 15 -0.56 6.61 11.61
N MET A 16 -0.83 5.38 12.03
CA MET A 16 -1.10 4.27 11.11
C MET A 16 -2.28 4.59 10.18
N LEU A 17 -3.37 5.14 10.71
CA LEU A 17 -4.51 5.57 9.89
C LEU A 17 -4.13 6.70 8.92
N ARG A 18 -3.30 7.67 9.35
CA ARG A 18 -2.80 8.73 8.46
C ARG A 18 -1.92 8.18 7.34
N VAL A 19 -1.08 7.19 7.63
CA VAL A 19 -0.27 6.49 6.63
C VAL A 19 -1.16 5.79 5.61
N GLN A 20 -2.19 5.06 6.06
CA GLN A 20 -3.17 4.44 5.17
C GLN A 20 -3.90 5.46 4.27
N GLN A 21 -4.30 6.61 4.84
CA GLN A 21 -4.92 7.70 4.07
C GLN A 21 -3.97 8.26 3.01
N ALA A 22 -2.72 8.57 3.37
CA ALA A 22 -1.72 9.09 2.44
C ALA A 22 -1.46 8.12 1.27
N LEU A 23 -1.33 6.83 1.59
CA LEU A 23 -1.15 5.78 0.58
C LEU A 23 -2.38 5.66 -0.33
N THR A 24 -3.59 5.78 0.23
CA THR A 24 -4.83 5.75 -0.57
C THR A 24 -4.84 6.88 -1.61
N HIS A 25 -4.45 8.11 -1.22
CA HIS A 25 -4.35 9.23 -2.16
C HIS A 25 -3.36 8.96 -3.29
N VAL A 26 -2.16 8.45 -2.97
CA VAL A 26 -1.15 8.12 -3.98
C VAL A 26 -1.66 7.05 -4.96
N VAL A 27 -2.35 6.04 -4.45
CA VAL A 27 -2.94 4.97 -5.29
C VAL A 27 -4.02 5.50 -6.21
N MET A 28 -4.87 6.40 -5.73
CA MET A 28 -5.89 7.05 -6.56
C MET A 28 -5.26 7.86 -7.70
N GLU A 29 -4.16 8.56 -7.45
CA GLU A 29 -3.45 9.31 -8.51
C GLU A 29 -2.85 8.37 -9.56
N PHE A 30 -2.22 7.25 -9.15
CA PHE A 30 -1.74 6.26 -10.11
C PHE A 30 -2.87 5.58 -10.88
N GLN A 31 -4.00 5.30 -10.24
CA GLN A 31 -5.18 4.78 -10.94
C GLN A 31 -5.68 5.77 -11.98
N ARG A 32 -5.77 7.06 -11.63
CA ARG A 32 -6.17 8.12 -12.55
C ARG A 32 -5.23 8.15 -13.76
N GLU A 33 -3.93 8.24 -13.52
CA GLU A 33 -2.90 8.27 -14.57
C GLU A 33 -2.95 7.03 -15.48
N ALA A 34 -3.08 5.83 -14.90
CA ALA A 34 -3.16 4.59 -15.68
C ALA A 34 -4.40 4.54 -16.59
N THR A 35 -5.50 5.16 -16.17
CA THR A 35 -6.75 5.22 -16.94
C THR A 35 -6.89 6.47 -17.82
N ASP A 36 -5.94 7.41 -17.71
CA ASP A 36 -5.99 8.66 -18.46
C ASP A 36 -5.70 8.38 -19.95
N PRO A 37 -6.63 8.69 -20.86
CA PRO A 37 -6.41 8.52 -22.30
C PRO A 37 -5.32 9.43 -22.85
N ASP A 38 -5.05 10.56 -22.19
CA ASP A 38 -4.06 11.56 -22.60
C ASP A 38 -2.68 11.32 -21.97
N ALA A 39 -2.56 10.36 -21.04
CA ALA A 39 -1.27 9.99 -20.46
C ALA A 39 -0.34 9.36 -21.52
N THR A 40 0.94 9.71 -21.42
CA THR A 40 1.98 9.08 -22.25
C THR A 40 2.17 7.62 -21.86
N ASP A 41 2.66 6.81 -22.80
CA ASP A 41 2.89 5.37 -22.54
C ASP A 41 3.88 5.16 -21.38
N ASP A 42 4.92 5.99 -21.28
CA ASP A 42 5.89 5.94 -20.17
C ASP A 42 5.21 6.23 -18.82
N CYS A 43 4.36 7.26 -18.75
CA CYS A 43 3.62 7.61 -17.55
C CYS A 43 2.66 6.48 -17.14
N ARG A 44 1.96 5.88 -18.12
CA ARG A 44 1.06 4.74 -17.91
C ARG A 44 1.81 3.51 -17.39
N GLU A 45 2.95 3.16 -17.98
CA GLU A 45 3.77 2.03 -17.53
C GLU A 45 4.25 2.23 -16.09
N ILE A 46 4.71 3.45 -15.75
CA ILE A 46 5.13 3.80 -14.39
C ILE A 46 3.95 3.67 -13.41
N ALA A 47 2.77 4.17 -13.77
CA ALA A 47 1.58 4.08 -12.96
C ALA A 47 1.16 2.61 -12.72
N GLU A 48 1.10 1.78 -13.76
CA GLU A 48 0.75 0.36 -13.66
C GLU A 48 1.75 -0.44 -12.81
N ARG A 49 3.06 -0.19 -12.99
CA ARG A 49 4.10 -0.79 -12.15
C ARG A 49 3.98 -0.36 -10.70
N SER A 50 3.70 0.92 -10.46
CA SER A 50 3.53 1.46 -9.10
C SER A 50 2.30 0.86 -8.41
N LEU A 51 1.20 0.70 -9.13
CA LEU A 51 0.00 0.00 -8.63
C LEU A 51 0.29 -1.46 -8.30
N SER A 52 1.05 -2.15 -9.17
CA SER A 52 1.44 -3.54 -8.93
C SER A 52 2.29 -3.70 -7.66
N MET A 53 3.26 -2.79 -7.45
CA MET A 53 4.03 -2.75 -6.21
C MET A 53 3.15 -2.44 -4.99
N TRP A 54 2.20 -1.51 -5.12
CA TRP A 54 1.24 -1.20 -4.07
C TRP A 54 0.43 -2.41 -3.65
N TRP A 55 -0.15 -3.16 -4.59
CA TRP A 55 -0.94 -4.35 -4.28
C TRP A 55 -0.15 -5.39 -3.48
N ARG A 56 1.12 -5.58 -3.83
CA ARG A 56 2.02 -6.46 -3.08
C ARG A 56 2.25 -5.97 -1.65
N ILE A 57 2.52 -4.68 -1.47
CA ILE A 57 2.75 -4.06 -0.15
C ILE A 57 1.48 -4.12 0.69
N ARG A 58 0.33 -3.77 0.12
CA ARG A 58 -0.97 -3.79 0.79
C ARG A 58 -1.32 -5.18 1.28
N ASN A 59 -1.17 -6.20 0.44
CA ASN A 59 -1.47 -7.59 0.83
C ASN A 59 -0.58 -8.05 1.99
N GLU A 60 0.70 -7.67 1.97
CA GLU A 60 1.62 -7.99 3.08
C GLU A 60 1.24 -7.22 4.36
N PHE A 61 0.82 -5.96 4.23
CA PHE A 61 0.37 -5.14 5.35
C PHE A 61 -0.91 -5.69 5.98
N GLU A 62 -1.92 -6.05 5.18
CA GLU A 62 -3.15 -6.70 5.64
C GLU A 62 -2.84 -8.03 6.35
N ARG A 63 -1.97 -8.87 5.75
CA ARG A 63 -1.50 -10.13 6.37
C ARG A 63 -0.85 -9.91 7.73
N GLN A 64 0.03 -8.91 7.86
CA GLN A 64 0.70 -8.61 9.12
C GLN A 64 -0.26 -8.06 10.17
N MET A 65 -1.20 -7.22 9.77
CA MET A 65 -2.23 -6.68 10.65
C MET A 65 -3.14 -7.80 11.18
N ASP A 66 -3.62 -8.69 10.32
CA ASP A 66 -4.48 -9.81 10.71
C ASP A 66 -3.76 -10.77 11.68
N ALA A 67 -2.45 -10.97 11.49
CA ALA A 67 -1.63 -11.78 12.39
C ALA A 67 -1.39 -11.13 13.77
N GLN A 68 -1.47 -9.80 13.84
CA GLN A 68 -1.28 -9.02 15.07
C GLN A 68 -2.60 -8.72 15.79
N ASP A 69 -3.75 -8.89 15.13
CA ASP A 69 -5.06 -8.66 15.74
C ASP A 69 -5.39 -9.80 16.73
N PRO A 70 -5.74 -9.50 17.99
CA PRO A 70 -6.12 -10.52 18.97
C PRO A 70 -7.31 -11.34 18.47
N GLU A 71 -7.37 -12.64 18.81
CA GLU A 71 -8.48 -13.56 18.45
C GLU A 71 -9.87 -12.96 18.73
N GLU A 72 -10.01 -12.16 19.80
CA GLU A 72 -11.27 -11.48 20.18
C GLU A 72 -11.76 -10.43 19.16
N PHE A 73 -10.89 -9.95 18.26
CA PHE A 73 -11.19 -8.95 17.23
C PHE A 73 -11.16 -9.50 15.79
N ARG A 74 -10.75 -10.76 15.59
CA ARG A 74 -10.90 -11.44 14.30
C ARG A 74 -12.39 -11.71 14.03
N ARG A 75 -13.00 -10.72 13.38
CA ARG A 75 -14.37 -10.60 12.85
C ARG A 75 -15.29 -11.81 13.08
N LYS A 76 -16.37 -11.55 13.83
CA LYS A 76 -17.69 -12.16 13.58
C LYS A 76 -18.16 -11.87 12.16
#